data_AF-A0A2V2RNA4-F1
#
_entry.id   AF-A0A2V2RNA4-F1
#
_cell.length_a   1.000
_cell.length_b   1.000
_cell.length_c   1.000
_cell.angle_alpha   90.00
_cell.angle_beta   90.00
_cell.angle_gamma   90.00
#
_symmetry.space_group_name_H-M   'P 1'
#
loop_
_entity.id
_entity.type
_entity.pdbx_description
1 polymer ?
#
loop_
_entity_poly.entity_id
_entity_poly.type
_entity_poly.pdbx_seq_one_letter_code
_entity_poly.pdbx_strand_id
1 'polypeptide(L)' 'LFKELIESFNKFFNHVEQVKKFELLPHEWSVGTGEMTPKLSLKRKVIMEKYRDVIERIYQ' A
#
# COMPACT_ATOMS: atom_id res chain seq x y z
N LEU A 1 -6.37 10.46 11.87
CA LEU A 1 -7.19 10.20 10.66
C LEU A 1 -6.94 8.82 10.04
N PHE A 2 -5.91 8.59 9.20
CA PHE A 2 -5.74 7.30 8.50
C PHE A 2 -5.53 6.11 9.44
N LYS A 3 -4.70 6.29 10.48
CA LYS A 3 -4.46 5.25 11.48
C LYS A 3 -5.74 4.82 12.20
N GLU A 4 -6.52 5.79 12.68
CA GLU A 4 -7.79 5.54 13.37
C GLU A 4 -8.80 4.84 12.45
N LEU A 5 -8.85 5.22 11.17
CA LEU A 5 -9.68 4.56 10.17
C LEU A 5 -9.28 3.10 10.02
N ILE A 6 -7.99 2.81 9.82
CA ILE A 6 -7.47 1.44 9.70
C ILE A 6 -7.77 0.63 10.95
N GLU A 7 -7.54 1.20 12.14
CA GLU A 7 -7.82 0.54 13.42
C GLU A 7 -9.31 0.25 13.61
N SER A 8 -10.20 1.11 13.10
CA SER A 8 -11.64 0.87 13.14
C SER A 8 -12.06 -0.34 12.29
N PHE A 9 -11.41 -0.54 11.13
CA PHE A 9 -11.68 -1.68 10.24
C PHE A 9 -10.95 -2.97 10.65
N ASN A 10 -9.75 -2.86 11.23
CA ASN A 10 -8.98 -4.02 11.70
C ASN A 10 -9.77 -4.91 12.70
N LYS A 11 -10.78 -4.35 13.38
CA LYS A 11 -11.71 -5.07 14.27
C LYS A 11 -12.54 -6.16 13.57
N PHE A 12 -12.69 -6.07 12.24
CA PHE A 12 -13.45 -7.04 11.44
C PHE A 12 -12.57 -8.16 10.85
N PHE A 13 -11.27 -8.14 11.09
CA PHE A 13 -10.29 -9.09 10.52
C PHE A 13 -9.54 -9.83 11.62
N ASN A 14 -9.09 -11.05 11.30
CA ASN A 14 -8.24 -11.81 12.22
C ASN A 14 -6.90 -11.12 12.43
N HIS A 15 -6.22 -11.39 13.54
CA HIS A 15 -4.96 -10.72 13.89
C HIS A 15 -3.86 -10.82 12.82
N VAL A 16 -3.86 -11.90 12.02
CA VAL A 16 -2.89 -12.11 10.92
C VAL A 16 -3.21 -11.31 9.66
N GLU A 17 -4.45 -10.87 9.49
CA GLU A 17 -4.95 -10.11 8.33
C GLU A 17 -4.93 -8.59 8.57
N GLN A 18 -4.75 -8.16 9.83
CA GLN A 18 -4.76 -6.76 10.21
C GLN A 18 -3.56 -6.01 9.62
N VAL A 19 -3.80 -4.79 9.14
CA VAL A 19 -2.74 -3.87 8.70
C VAL A 19 -2.04 -3.32 9.95
N LYS A 20 -0.77 -3.69 10.15
CA LYS A 20 0.03 -3.34 11.34
C LYS A 20 0.89 -2.10 11.15
N LYS A 21 1.48 -1.94 9.97
CA LYS A 21 2.33 -0.81 9.58
C LYS A 21 1.94 -0.39 8.17
N PHE A 22 1.96 0.91 7.91
CA PHE A 22 1.68 1.49 6.59
C PHE A 22 2.45 2.80 6.44
N GLU A 23 2.68 3.20 5.20
CA GLU A 23 3.33 4.45 4.82
C GLU A 23 2.42 5.20 3.84
N LEU A 24 2.40 6.53 3.94
CA LEU A 24 1.65 7.38 3.00
C LEU A 24 2.58 7.81 1.87
N LEU A 25 2.14 7.59 0.63
CA LEU A 25 2.86 8.07 -0.55
C LEU A 25 2.35 9.47 -0.93
N PRO A 26 3.24 10.37 -1.38
CA PRO A 26 2.85 11.73 -1.81
C PRO A 26 2.16 11.77 -3.18
N HIS A 27 2.14 10.65 -3.91
CA HIS A 27 1.60 10.56 -5.27
C HIS A 27 0.69 9.36 -5.41
N GLU A 28 -0.36 9.54 -6.21
CA GLU A 28 -1.27 8.46 -6.58
C GLU A 28 -0.65 7.54 -7.63
N TRP A 29 -1.11 6.30 -7.65
CA TRP A 29 -0.77 5.37 -8.72
C TRP A 29 -1.68 5.58 -9.91
N SER A 30 -1.11 5.51 -11.12
CA SER A 30 -1.87 5.69 -12.34
C SER A 30 -1.34 4.82 -13.49
N VAL A 31 -2.10 4.76 -14.57
CA VAL A 31 -1.65 4.13 -15.82
C VAL A 31 -0.50 4.92 -16.45
N GLY A 32 -0.55 6.25 -16.38
CA GLY A 32 0.46 7.15 -16.97
C GLY A 32 1.82 7.08 -16.25
N THR A 33 1.81 6.87 -14.94
CA THR A 33 3.03 6.72 -14.12
C THR A 33 3.54 5.27 -14.06
N GLY A 34 2.76 4.31 -14.59
CA GLY A 34 3.18 2.95 -14.86
C GLY A 34 2.85 1.91 -13.78
N GLU A 35 2.36 2.31 -12.61
CA GLU A 35 1.99 1.41 -11.52
C GLU A 35 0.73 0.60 -11.78
N MET A 36 -0.12 1.05 -12.72
CA MET A 36 -1.37 0.39 -13.06
C MET A 36 -1.40 -0.12 -14.52
N THR A 37 -2.15 -1.19 -14.76
CA THR A 37 -2.50 -1.64 -16.11
C THR A 37 -3.59 -0.74 -16.70
N PRO A 38 -3.80 -0.74 -18.03
CA PRO A 38 -4.92 -0.03 -18.63
C PRO A 38 -6.30 -0.44 -18.09
N LYS A 39 -6.41 -1.63 -17.48
CA LYS A 39 -7.61 -2.13 -16.80
C LYS A 39 -7.65 -1.77 -15.30
N LEU A 40 -6.79 -0.87 -14.84
CA LEU A 40 -6.67 -0.39 -13.46
C LEU A 40 -6.23 -1.45 -12.41
N SER A 41 -5.69 -2.59 -12.86
CA SER A 41 -5.04 -3.53 -11.94
C SER A 41 -3.60 -3.12 -11.63
N LEU A 42 -3.11 -3.42 -10.43
CA LEU A 42 -1.76 -3.04 -9.99
C LEU A 42 -0.66 -3.88 -10.68
N LYS A 43 0.38 -3.22 -11.17
CA LYS A 43 1.61 -3.85 -11.64
C LYS A 43 2.59 -4.02 -10.47
N ARG A 44 2.41 -5.09 -9.70
CA ARG A 44 3.18 -5.37 -8.48
C ARG A 44 4.70 -5.23 -8.68
N LYS A 45 5.27 -5.81 -9.73
CA LYS A 45 6.71 -5.73 -10.00
C LYS A 45 7.22 -4.28 -10.05
N VAL A 46 6.52 -3.43 -10.81
CA VAL A 46 6.87 -2.00 -10.94
C VAL A 46 6.75 -1.28 -9.60
N ILE A 47 5.69 -1.54 -8.84
CA ILE A 47 5.47 -0.93 -7.53
C ILE A 47 6.57 -1.35 -6.54
N MET A 48 6.90 -2.64 -6.48
CA MET A 48 7.92 -3.16 -5.57
C MET A 48 9.31 -2.59 -5.89
N GLU A 49 9.63 -2.41 -7.16
CA GLU A 49 10.91 -1.82 -7.59
C GLU A 49 10.95 -0.31 -7.31
N LYS A 50 9.89 0.43 -7.68
CA LYS A 50 9.83 1.90 -7.56
C LYS A 50 9.77 2.38 -6.11
N TYR A 51 9.10 1.64 -5.22
CA TYR A 51 8.91 2.01 -3.82
C TYR A 51 9.70 1.11 -2.86
N ARG A 52 10.77 0.48 -3.33
CA ARG A 52 11.58 -0.46 -2.55
C ARG A 52 11.97 0.09 -1.19
N ASP A 53 12.52 1.31 -1.14
CA ASP A 53 12.98 1.92 0.10
C ASP A 53 11.83 2.19 1.08
N VAL A 54 10.64 2.53 0.57
CA VAL A 54 9.44 2.73 1.40
C VAL A 54 9.00 1.40 2.00
N ILE A 55 8.97 0.34 1.17
CA ILE A 55 8.60 -1.00 1.60
C ILE A 55 9.60 -1.54 2.63
N GLU A 56 10.90 -1.33 2.41
CA GLU A 56 11.93 -1.72 3.36
C GLU A 56 11.71 -1.05 4.72
N ARG A 57 11.41 0.26 4.78
CA ARG A 57 11.10 0.95 6.05
C ARG A 57 9.87 0.40 6.79
N ILE A 58 8.91 -0.19 6.08
CA ILE A 58 7.76 -0.86 6.72
C ILE A 58 8.21 -2.13 7.45
N TYR A 59 9.14 -2.89 6.86
CA TYR A 59 9.56 -4.19 7.37
C TYR A 59 10.76 -4.18 8.32
N GLN A 60 11.57 -3.12 8.32
CA GLN A 60 12.52 -2.86 9.40
C GLN A 60 11.78 -2.65 10.74
#